data_AF-A0A385BT81-F1
#
_entry.id   AF-A0A385BT81-F1
#
_cell.length_a   1.000
_cell.length_b   1.000
_cell.length_c   1.000
_cell.angle_alpha   90.00
_cell.angle_beta   90.00
_cell.angle_gamma   90.00
#
_symmetry.space_group_name_H-M   'P 1'
#
loop_
_entity.id
_entity.type
_entity.pdbx_description
1 polymer ?
#
loop_
_entity_poly.entity_id
_entity_poly.type
_entity_poly.pdbx_seq_one_letter_code
_entity_poly.pdbx_strand_id
1 'polypeptide(L)'
;MNTHLKTKHVEWLNAEEMHKHTQDWLSELEFVKDEHIFFEDLVKTHTLQIIDTKKFSKYQEIIETIKHFEKRNNSLIKAIKVHGNALKIMVDDVNQPKEEKVYKKEHENLIIQVSEFLKDYQSLKSQLFTEVKNILKKEKQQRLLKK
;
A
#
# COMPACT_ATOMS: atom_id res chain seq x y z
N MET A 1 7.87 9.57 15.53
CA MET A 1 6.48 10.07 15.62
C MET A 1 5.68 9.08 16.45
N ASN A 2 5.03 9.59 17.49
CA ASN A 2 4.53 8.85 18.66
C ASN A 2 3.48 7.78 18.34
N THR A 3 3.83 6.51 18.55
CA THR A 3 2.93 5.35 18.44
C THR A 3 1.92 5.26 19.59
N HIS A 4 2.17 5.93 20.71
CA HIS A 4 1.29 5.91 21.89
C HIS A 4 0.01 6.77 21.79
N LEU A 5 -0.07 7.72 20.84
CA LEU A 5 -1.28 8.55 20.69
C LEU A 5 -2.38 7.87 19.87
N LYS A 6 -2.03 6.87 19.03
CA LYS A 6 -3.01 6.15 18.20
C LYS A 6 -3.89 5.20 19.02
N THR A 7 -3.35 4.57 20.06
CA THR A 7 -4.07 3.50 20.78
C THR A 7 -5.22 4.01 21.65
N LYS A 8 -5.08 5.19 22.28
CA LYS A 8 -6.16 5.76 23.12
C LYS A 8 -7.40 6.20 22.33
N HIS A 9 -7.24 6.52 21.05
CA HIS A 9 -8.34 7.03 20.22
C HIS A 9 -9.28 5.92 19.73
N VAL A 10 -8.84 4.66 19.75
CA VAL A 10 -9.61 3.54 19.19
C VAL A 10 -10.66 3.00 20.16
N GLU A 11 -10.43 3.10 21.47
CA GLU A 11 -11.43 2.70 22.49
C GLU A 11 -12.77 3.46 22.34
N TRP A 12 -12.77 4.60 21.64
CA TRP A 12 -13.92 5.48 21.46
C TRP A 12 -14.53 5.42 20.05
N LEU A 13 -13.96 4.63 19.12
CA LEU A 13 -14.52 4.55 17.78
C LEU A 13 -15.92 3.95 17.80
N ASN A 14 -16.87 4.67 17.24
CA ASN A 14 -18.21 4.15 16.99
C ASN A 14 -18.25 3.38 15.66
N ALA A 15 -19.38 2.70 15.40
CA ALA A 15 -19.52 1.87 14.20
C ALA A 15 -19.44 2.68 12.89
N GLU A 16 -19.91 3.93 12.89
CA GLU A 16 -19.85 4.82 11.74
C GLU A 16 -18.41 5.23 11.40
N GLU A 17 -17.61 5.57 12.41
CA GLU A 17 -16.19 5.87 12.23
C GLU A 17 -15.42 4.65 11.72
N MET A 18 -15.69 3.46 12.27
CA MET A 18 -15.08 2.21 11.80
C MET A 18 -15.49 1.89 10.35
N HIS A 19 -16.74 2.18 9.97
CA HIS A 19 -17.19 2.08 8.58
C HIS A 19 -16.42 3.04 7.68
N LYS A 20 -16.31 4.30 8.09
CA LYS A 20 -15.61 5.35 7.34
C LYS A 20 -14.13 4.98 7.13
N HIS A 21 -13.44 4.54 8.18
CA HIS A 21 -12.08 4.03 8.08
C HIS A 21 -11.95 2.89 7.06
N THR A 22 -12.87 1.93 7.10
CA THR A 22 -12.88 0.80 6.17
C THR A 22 -13.01 1.28 4.73
N GLN A 23 -13.92 2.24 4.45
CA GLN A 23 -14.09 2.81 3.11
C GLN A 23 -12.83 3.57 2.66
N ASP A 24 -12.26 4.40 3.54
CA ASP A 24 -11.08 5.20 3.23
C ASP A 24 -9.87 4.32 2.95
N TRP A 25 -9.65 3.27 3.74
CA TRP A 25 -8.57 2.32 3.48
C TRP A 25 -8.77 1.57 2.16
N LEU A 26 -9.99 1.13 1.84
CA LEU A 26 -10.24 0.46 0.57
C LEU A 26 -9.98 1.39 -0.62
N SER A 27 -10.42 2.64 -0.54
CA SER A 27 -10.16 3.64 -1.59
C SER A 27 -8.66 3.85 -1.81
N GLU A 28 -7.90 4.04 -0.73
CA GLU A 28 -6.45 4.26 -0.82
C GLU A 28 -5.73 3.03 -1.35
N LEU A 29 -6.07 1.83 -0.87
CA LEU A 29 -5.39 0.60 -1.26
C LEU A 29 -5.72 0.16 -2.70
N GLU A 30 -6.95 0.43 -3.18
CA GLU A 30 -7.27 0.22 -4.60
C GLU A 30 -6.52 1.25 -5.48
N PHE A 31 -6.34 2.49 -5.04
CA PHE A 31 -5.48 3.44 -5.75
C PHE A 31 -4.01 2.98 -5.81
N VAL A 32 -3.48 2.45 -4.69
CA VAL A 32 -2.13 1.86 -4.64
C VAL A 32 -1.99 0.68 -5.62
N LYS A 33 -3.06 -0.08 -5.86
CA LYS A 33 -3.06 -1.16 -6.85
C LYS A 33 -2.89 -0.64 -8.26
N ASP A 34 -3.57 0.46 -8.62
CA ASP A 34 -3.38 1.12 -9.91
C ASP A 34 -1.95 1.69 -10.03
N GLU A 35 -1.42 2.26 -8.95
CA GLU A 35 -0.02 2.74 -8.90
C GLU A 35 0.99 1.60 -9.13
N HIS A 36 0.75 0.38 -8.61
CA HIS A 36 1.64 -0.76 -8.90
C HIS A 36 1.72 -1.10 -10.39
N ILE A 37 0.57 -1.14 -11.07
CA ILE A 37 0.51 -1.39 -12.52
C ILE A 37 1.28 -0.30 -13.26
N PHE A 38 1.03 0.97 -12.91
CA PHE A 38 1.73 2.11 -13.48
C PHE A 38 3.24 2.01 -13.30
N PHE A 39 3.74 1.69 -12.11
CA PHE A 39 5.18 1.59 -11.86
C PHE A 39 5.81 0.40 -12.58
N GLU A 40 5.14 -0.74 -12.62
CA GLU A 40 5.62 -1.90 -13.38
C GLU A 40 5.76 -1.57 -14.88
N ASP A 41 4.76 -0.92 -15.47
CA ASP A 41 4.78 -0.52 -16.88
C ASP A 41 5.82 0.57 -17.16
N LEU A 42 5.96 1.54 -16.25
CA LEU A 42 6.97 2.59 -16.32
C LEU A 42 8.37 1.98 -16.32
N VAL A 43 8.64 1.07 -15.38
CA VAL A 43 9.94 0.38 -15.32
C VAL A 43 10.17 -0.38 -16.61
N LYS A 44 9.25 -1.27 -17.02
CA LYS A 44 9.36 -2.08 -18.25
C LYS A 44 9.66 -1.23 -19.49
N THR A 45 8.97 -0.11 -19.67
CA THR A 45 9.14 0.78 -20.83
C THR A 45 10.56 1.32 -20.94
N HIS A 46 11.18 1.67 -19.82
CA HIS A 46 12.56 2.16 -19.78
C HIS A 46 13.59 1.03 -19.79
N THR A 47 13.21 -0.20 -19.40
CA THR A 47 14.13 -1.35 -19.47
C THR A 47 14.33 -1.90 -20.87
N LEU A 48 13.34 -1.78 -21.76
CA LEU A 48 13.41 -2.32 -23.14
C LEU A 48 14.60 -1.78 -23.96
N GLN A 49 15.19 -0.65 -23.55
CA GLN A 49 16.31 0.00 -24.24
C GLN A 49 17.70 -0.48 -23.75
N ILE A 50 17.76 -1.48 -22.86
CA ILE A 50 18.98 -1.78 -22.09
C ILE A 50 19.56 -3.14 -22.46
N ILE A 51 20.75 -3.11 -23.06
CA ILE A 51 21.57 -4.29 -23.43
C ILE A 51 22.56 -4.67 -22.30
N ASP A 52 22.68 -3.83 -21.26
CA ASP A 52 23.65 -3.97 -20.18
C ASP A 52 23.14 -4.89 -19.06
N THR A 53 23.83 -6.02 -18.86
CA THR A 53 23.48 -7.09 -17.91
C THR A 53 23.46 -6.65 -16.45
N LYS A 54 24.32 -5.71 -16.02
CA LYS A 54 24.31 -5.21 -14.64
C LYS A 54 23.06 -4.38 -14.35
N LYS A 55 22.60 -3.63 -15.34
CA LYS A 55 21.37 -2.83 -15.21
C LYS A 55 20.16 -3.76 -15.16
N PHE A 56 20.14 -4.81 -15.98
CA PHE A 56 19.07 -5.82 -15.99
C PHE A 56 18.81 -6.41 -14.59
N SER A 57 19.86 -6.77 -13.83
CA SER A 57 19.71 -7.27 -12.44
C SER A 57 18.98 -6.29 -11.52
N LYS A 58 19.36 -5.00 -11.55
CA LYS A 58 18.73 -3.97 -10.70
C LYS A 58 17.24 -3.78 -11.03
N TYR A 59 16.86 -3.95 -12.30
CA TYR A 59 15.46 -3.89 -12.70
C TYR A 59 14.65 -5.08 -12.21
N GLN A 60 15.22 -6.27 -12.25
CA GLN A 60 14.56 -7.46 -11.71
C GLN A 60 14.26 -7.28 -10.22
N GLU A 61 15.22 -6.77 -9.44
CA GLU A 61 15.03 -6.46 -8.01
C GLU A 61 13.89 -5.45 -7.78
N ILE A 62 13.81 -4.40 -8.61
CA ILE A 62 12.74 -3.40 -8.52
C ILE A 62 11.37 -4.04 -8.81
N ILE A 63 11.26 -4.83 -9.88
CA ILE A 63 10.01 -5.52 -10.25
C ILE A 63 9.59 -6.52 -9.18
N GLU A 64 10.53 -7.28 -8.63
CA GLU A 64 10.28 -8.22 -7.53
C GLU A 64 9.76 -7.49 -6.28
N THR A 65 10.36 -6.34 -5.96
CA THR A 65 9.92 -5.48 -4.86
C THR A 65 8.49 -4.97 -5.09
N ILE A 66 8.17 -4.46 -6.29
CA ILE A 66 6.80 -4.02 -6.64
C ILE A 66 5.81 -5.18 -6.46
N LYS A 67 6.12 -6.37 -6.99
CA LYS A 67 5.26 -7.57 -6.86
C LYS A 67 5.07 -8.00 -5.41
N HIS A 68 6.09 -7.86 -4.57
CA HIS A 68 5.96 -8.14 -3.14
C HIS A 68 4.96 -7.18 -2.46
N PHE A 69 5.06 -5.88 -2.74
CA PHE A 69 4.12 -4.88 -2.23
C PHE A 69 2.70 -5.08 -2.78
N GLU A 70 2.56 -5.46 -4.04
CA GLU A 70 1.28 -5.79 -4.67
C GLU A 70 0.58 -6.95 -3.94
N LYS A 71 1.31 -8.04 -3.67
CA LYS A 71 0.78 -9.18 -2.89
C LYS A 71 0.35 -8.75 -1.49
N ARG A 72 1.17 -7.94 -0.81
CA ARG A 72 0.85 -7.43 0.54
C ARG A 72 -0.41 -6.55 0.51
N ASN A 73 -0.52 -5.66 -0.47
CA ASN A 73 -1.69 -4.80 -0.68
C ASN A 73 -2.97 -5.63 -0.90
N ASN A 74 -2.92 -6.60 -1.80
CA ASN A 74 -4.05 -7.47 -2.12
C ASN A 74 -4.53 -8.28 -0.90
N SER A 75 -3.62 -8.74 -0.05
CA SER A 75 -3.97 -9.40 1.21
C SER A 75 -4.66 -8.44 2.18
N LEU A 76 -4.18 -7.20 2.29
CA LEU A 76 -4.78 -6.16 3.13
C LEU A 76 -6.19 -5.80 2.67
N ILE A 77 -6.39 -5.59 1.37
CA ILE A 77 -7.70 -5.32 0.77
C ILE A 77 -8.69 -6.45 1.11
N LYS A 78 -8.27 -7.71 1.00
CA LYS A 78 -9.12 -8.86 1.38
C LYS A 78 -9.47 -8.84 2.86
N ALA A 79 -8.50 -8.62 3.73
CA ALA A 79 -8.73 -8.55 5.18
C ALA A 79 -9.72 -7.44 5.54
N ILE A 80 -9.57 -6.25 4.94
CA ILE A 80 -10.44 -5.10 5.18
C ILE A 80 -11.86 -5.35 4.63
N LYS A 81 -12.01 -6.00 3.47
CA LYS A 81 -13.34 -6.39 2.95
C LYS A 81 -14.05 -7.37 3.89
N VAL A 82 -13.33 -8.37 4.40
CA VAL A 82 -13.88 -9.32 5.39
C VAL A 82 -14.28 -8.59 6.68
N HIS A 83 -13.40 -7.72 7.21
CA HIS A 83 -13.67 -6.90 8.39
C HIS A 83 -14.89 -6.00 8.19
N GLY A 84 -14.96 -5.27 7.08
CA GLY A 84 -16.07 -4.38 6.75
C GLY A 84 -17.41 -5.09 6.68
N ASN A 85 -17.45 -6.33 6.17
CA ASN A 85 -18.65 -7.15 6.15
C ASN A 85 -19.07 -7.62 7.56
N ALA A 86 -18.12 -7.78 8.48
CA ALA A 86 -18.37 -8.15 9.86
C ALA A 86 -18.86 -6.97 10.73
N LEU A 87 -18.86 -5.73 10.21
CA LEU A 87 -19.32 -4.54 10.93
C LEU A 87 -20.75 -4.66 11.48
N LYS A 88 -21.60 -5.51 10.88
CA LYS A 88 -22.96 -5.75 11.35
C LYS A 88 -23.05 -6.00 12.86
N ILE A 89 -22.05 -6.67 13.44
CA ILE A 89 -21.99 -6.98 14.88
C ILE A 89 -21.93 -5.74 15.78
N MET A 90 -21.59 -4.58 15.23
CA MET A 90 -21.50 -3.31 15.94
C MET A 90 -22.76 -2.45 15.78
N VAL A 91 -23.68 -2.82 14.89
CA VAL A 91 -24.85 -2.00 14.50
C VAL A 91 -26.17 -2.75 14.57
N ASP A 92 -26.16 -4.04 14.88
CA ASP A 92 -27.39 -4.76 15.12
C ASP A 92 -27.94 -4.46 16.52
N ASP A 93 -29.23 -4.69 16.73
CA ASP A 93 -29.89 -4.47 18.02
C ASP A 93 -29.59 -5.61 19.03
N VAL A 94 -28.49 -6.37 18.83
CA VAL A 94 -28.13 -7.53 19.64
C VAL A 94 -26.90 -7.19 20.48
N ASN A 95 -27.04 -7.23 21.80
CA ASN A 95 -25.92 -6.95 22.70
C ASN A 95 -24.96 -8.16 22.77
N GLN A 96 -23.77 -8.04 22.18
CA GLN A 96 -22.76 -9.11 22.09
C GLN A 96 -21.36 -8.63 22.56
N PRO A 97 -21.17 -8.34 23.86
CA PRO A 97 -19.99 -7.61 24.35
C PRO A 97 -18.65 -8.29 24.08
N LYS A 98 -18.61 -9.63 23.98
CA LYS A 98 -17.37 -10.36 23.74
C LYS A 98 -16.96 -10.24 22.29
N GLU A 99 -17.91 -10.43 21.39
CA GLU A 99 -17.72 -10.42 19.95
C GLU A 99 -17.46 -9.00 19.44
N GLU A 100 -18.19 -7.99 19.95
CA GLU A 100 -17.91 -6.56 19.71
C GLU A 100 -16.48 -6.18 20.12
N LYS A 101 -16.01 -6.70 21.27
CA LYS A 101 -14.63 -6.45 21.74
C LYS A 101 -13.60 -7.09 20.83
N VAL A 102 -13.87 -8.29 20.31
CA VAL A 102 -13.00 -8.95 19.32
C VAL A 102 -12.94 -8.11 18.05
N TYR A 103 -14.09 -7.67 17.54
CA TYR A 103 -14.18 -6.83 16.35
C TYR A 103 -13.39 -5.52 16.49
N LYS A 104 -13.53 -4.81 17.62
CA LYS A 104 -12.76 -3.59 17.88
C LYS A 104 -11.26 -3.83 17.87
N LYS A 105 -10.80 -4.94 18.47
CA LYS A 105 -9.38 -5.32 18.48
C LYS A 105 -8.87 -5.66 17.08
N GLU A 106 -9.68 -6.32 16.26
CA GLU A 106 -9.34 -6.57 14.85
C GLU A 106 -9.21 -5.25 14.08
N HIS A 107 -10.12 -4.30 14.32
CA HIS A 107 -10.07 -2.97 13.73
C HIS A 107 -8.79 -2.19 14.14
N GLU A 108 -8.41 -2.24 15.43
CA GLU A 108 -7.13 -1.68 15.92
C GLU A 108 -5.92 -2.25 15.17
N ASN A 109 -5.91 -3.57 14.99
CA ASN A 109 -4.83 -4.24 14.29
C ASN A 109 -4.79 -3.84 12.80
N LEU A 110 -5.95 -3.63 12.16
CA LEU A 110 -6.01 -3.11 10.79
C LEU A 110 -5.50 -1.67 10.69
N ILE A 111 -5.81 -0.79 11.65
CA ILE A 111 -5.25 0.57 11.71
C ILE A 111 -3.72 0.53 11.64
N ILE A 112 -3.10 -0.34 12.44
CA ILE A 112 -1.65 -0.49 12.50
C ILE A 112 -1.12 -1.00 11.16
N GLN A 113 -1.68 -2.12 10.67
CA GLN A 113 -1.22 -2.75 9.42
C GLN A 113 -1.35 -1.83 8.20
N VAL A 114 -2.48 -1.12 8.05
CA VAL A 114 -2.66 -0.17 6.94
C VAL A 114 -1.69 1.00 7.06
N SER A 115 -1.52 1.55 8.28
CA SER A 115 -0.59 2.65 8.51
C SER A 115 0.86 2.28 8.18
N GLU A 116 1.30 1.09 8.60
CA GLU A 116 2.63 0.57 8.30
C GLU A 116 2.79 0.30 6.81
N PHE A 117 1.77 -0.31 6.19
CA PHE A 117 1.76 -0.58 4.76
C PHE A 117 1.98 0.70 3.94
N LEU A 118 1.18 1.74 4.18
CA LEU A 118 1.24 2.99 3.44
C LEU A 118 2.57 3.73 3.65
N LYS A 119 3.12 3.67 4.86
CA LYS A 119 4.43 4.25 5.17
C LYS A 119 5.55 3.57 4.38
N ASP A 120 5.59 2.24 4.39
CA ASP A 120 6.57 1.48 3.62
C ASP A 120 6.41 1.73 2.13
N TYR A 121 5.15 1.79 1.66
CA TYR A 121 4.84 2.03 0.27
C TYR A 121 5.30 3.42 -0.18
N GLN A 122 5.16 4.46 0.66
CA GLN A 122 5.71 5.79 0.38
C GLN A 122 7.24 5.78 0.22
N SER A 123 7.94 4.96 1.01
CA SER A 123 9.39 4.75 0.85
C SER A 123 9.71 4.09 -0.49
N LEU A 124 8.96 3.05 -0.87
CA LEU A 124 9.10 2.40 -2.18
C LEU A 124 8.90 3.39 -3.32
N LYS A 125 7.82 4.19 -3.28
CA LYS A 125 7.55 5.23 -4.29
C LYS A 125 8.73 6.18 -4.43
N SER A 126 9.28 6.66 -3.33
CA SER A 126 10.41 7.59 -3.33
C SER A 126 11.67 6.98 -3.98
N GLN A 127 11.94 5.70 -3.72
CA GLN A 127 13.04 4.96 -4.34
C GLN A 127 12.80 4.78 -5.84
N LEU A 128 11.60 4.33 -6.24
CA LEU A 128 11.20 4.18 -7.64
C LEU A 128 11.35 5.48 -8.44
N PHE A 129 10.84 6.60 -7.93
CA PHE A 129 10.97 7.90 -8.58
C PHE A 129 12.43 8.30 -8.77
N THR A 130 13.28 8.04 -7.77
CA THR A 130 14.71 8.35 -7.84
C THR A 130 15.39 7.51 -8.92
N GLU A 131 15.10 6.21 -8.97
CA GLU A 131 15.68 5.31 -9.97
C GLU A 131 15.23 5.65 -11.39
N VAL A 132 13.92 5.82 -11.62
CA VAL A 132 13.38 6.21 -12.92
C VAL A 132 13.97 7.55 -13.38
N LYS A 133 14.08 8.54 -12.49
CA LYS A 133 14.70 9.83 -12.80
C LYS A 133 16.17 9.69 -13.24
N ASN A 134 16.92 8.80 -12.58
CA ASN A 134 18.31 8.54 -12.93
C ASN A 134 18.44 7.86 -14.31
N ILE A 135 17.52 6.95 -14.64
CA ILE A 135 17.47 6.28 -15.94
C ILE A 135 17.17 7.30 -17.04
N LEU A 136 16.11 8.10 -16.87
CA LEU A 136 15.72 9.15 -17.81
C LEU A 136 16.84 10.18 -18.07
N LYS A 137 17.56 10.61 -17.04
CA LYS A 137 18.71 11.52 -17.18
C LYS A 137 19.81 10.93 -18.06
N LYS A 138 20.14 9.66 -17.85
CA LYS A 138 21.17 8.95 -18.61
C LYS A 138 20.76 8.75 -20.07
N GLU A 139 19.51 8.37 -20.32
CA GLU A 139 18.97 8.26 -21.69
C GLU A 139 19.06 9.60 -22.43
N LYS A 140 18.67 10.70 -21.78
CA LYS A 140 18.77 12.04 -22.35
C LYS A 140 20.21 12.41 -22.69
N GLN A 141 21.17 12.16 -21.79
CA GLN A 141 22.60 12.40 -22.04
C GLN A 141 23.12 11.58 -23.24
N GLN A 142 22.78 10.29 -23.31
CA GLN A 142 23.20 9.45 -24.44
C GLN A 142 22.64 9.92 -25.78
N ARG A 143 21.38 10.40 -25.83
CA ARG A 143 20.78 10.97 -27.04
C ARG A 143 21.47 12.25 -27.49
N LEU A 144 21.93 13.08 -26.54
CA LEU A 144 22.68 14.31 -26.86
C LEU A 144 24.08 14.02 -27.39
N LEU A 145 24.75 12.97 -26.91
CA LEU A 145 26.08 12.56 -27.36
C LEU A 145 26.09 11.81 -28.71
N LYS A 146 24.93 11.35 -29.18
CA LYS A 146 24.75 10.70 -30.49
C LYS A 146 24.41 11.69 -31.62
N LYS A 147 24.31 12.98 -31.32
CA LYS A 147 24.22 14.08 -32.30
C LYS A 147 25.59 14.72 -32.49
#